data_AF-G8T956-F1
#
_entry.id   AF-G8T956-F1
#
_cell.length_a   1.000
_cell.length_b   1.000
_cell.length_c   1.000
_cell.angle_alpha   90.00
_cell.angle_beta   90.00
_cell.angle_gamma   90.00
#
_symmetry.space_group_name_H-M   'P 1'
#
loop_
_entity.id
_entity.type
_entity.pdbx_description
1 polymer ?
#
loop_
_entity_poly.entity_id
_entity_poly.type
_entity_poly.pdbx_seq_one_letter_code
_entity_poly.pdbx_strand_id
1 'polypeptide(L)'
;MKKFLFTCIAILALSHTFAQWVGGTSTSVDIYRDGNVGILPSGTASLRGIFDVAKDGDIYLSSAINGGSAQSLLLPGHIFMAPYSTSNVVYLQARRKNDLGTTELRLRTCNNGSLTDAMEITGEGNVGIGTISPWTKLTVAGTTYTSQGIISDVQQAGAAAGWFRGAANANANVIIQGSLGNYGAFWLTAGPQIFKIGGNGGTEPAMGAININDVGQVGIGTSSFGSFKLAVEGKIGAREIRVTAQNPWPDYVFGNGYKLKSLTSLEEYIKKNNRLPNMPSAEEVKNNGLEVGQMNTRVVEKIEELTLYIIALNKKIEMLERDNTELHNQIKK
;
A
#
# COMPACT_ATOMS: atom_id res chain seq x y z
N MET A 1 52.23 -85.19 60.76
CA MET A 1 51.07 -86.11 60.85
C MET A 1 49.80 -85.30 61.05
N LYS A 2 48.78 -85.50 60.19
CA LYS A 2 47.31 -85.19 60.28
C LYS A 2 46.89 -83.74 60.65
N LYS A 3 46.38 -82.93 59.69
CA LYS A 3 44.96 -82.66 59.32
C LYS A 3 44.13 -82.04 60.48
N PHE A 4 43.49 -80.87 60.38
CA PHE A 4 42.27 -80.60 59.59
C PHE A 4 41.87 -79.10 59.71
N LEU A 5 41.17 -78.66 58.66
CA LEU A 5 40.53 -77.38 58.39
C LEU A 5 39.22 -77.21 59.21
N PHE A 6 38.81 -75.99 59.56
CA PHE A 6 37.51 -75.42 59.13
C PHE A 6 37.36 -73.94 59.53
N THR A 7 37.00 -73.14 58.53
CA THR A 7 36.72 -71.69 58.54
C THR A 7 35.21 -71.46 58.67
N CYS A 8 34.74 -70.39 59.33
CA CYS A 8 33.99 -69.25 58.76
C CYS A 8 32.80 -68.91 59.70
N ILE A 9 32.20 -67.73 59.80
CA ILE A 9 32.43 -66.32 59.39
C ILE A 9 31.39 -65.54 60.23
N ALA A 10 31.77 -64.37 60.75
CA ALA A 10 30.85 -63.45 61.43
C ALA A 10 30.06 -62.62 60.39
N ILE A 11 28.75 -62.48 60.59
CA ILE A 11 27.89 -61.61 59.77
C ILE A 11 27.80 -60.23 60.44
N LEU A 12 28.30 -59.20 59.75
CA LEU A 12 28.19 -57.78 60.08
C LEU A 12 27.13 -57.14 59.16
N ALA A 13 26.24 -56.35 59.75
CA ALA A 13 25.13 -55.68 59.08
C ALA A 13 25.59 -54.53 58.16
N LEU A 14 24.93 -54.38 57.01
CA LEU A 14 24.98 -53.18 56.17
C LEU A 14 23.56 -52.86 55.72
N SER A 15 22.95 -51.83 56.33
CA SER A 15 21.72 -51.22 55.82
C SER A 15 22.07 -50.38 54.60
N HIS A 16 21.85 -50.93 53.42
CA HIS A 16 21.84 -50.16 52.18
C HIS A 16 20.40 -49.73 51.90
N THR A 17 20.15 -48.41 51.88
CA THR A 17 18.96 -47.85 51.24
C THR A 17 19.09 -48.09 49.74
N PHE A 18 18.56 -49.21 49.27
CA PHE A 18 18.34 -49.41 47.84
C PHE A 18 17.26 -48.43 47.38
N ALA A 19 17.45 -47.80 46.22
CA ALA A 19 16.33 -47.22 45.49
C ALA A 19 15.26 -48.32 45.37
N GLN A 20 14.01 -48.03 45.73
CA GLN A 20 12.95 -49.03 45.67
C GLN A 20 12.60 -49.31 44.20
N TRP A 21 13.17 -50.39 43.71
CA TRP A 21 12.97 -50.98 42.40
C TRP A 21 11.63 -51.73 42.35
N VAL A 22 10.52 -51.05 42.07
CA VAL A 22 9.24 -51.76 41.80
C VAL A 22 9.26 -52.25 40.36
N GLY A 23 9.95 -53.37 40.12
CA GLY A 23 9.98 -54.03 38.82
C GLY A 23 8.61 -54.64 38.50
N GLY A 24 7.88 -54.05 37.56
CA GLY A 24 6.88 -54.79 36.79
C GLY A 24 7.60 -55.73 35.81
N THR A 25 6.98 -56.86 35.44
CA THR A 25 7.58 -57.94 34.63
C THR A 25 7.96 -57.57 33.19
N SER A 26 7.90 -56.29 32.80
CA SER A 26 8.02 -55.84 31.39
C SER A 26 8.87 -54.58 31.15
N THR A 27 9.26 -53.81 32.18
CA THR A 27 10.13 -52.63 32.01
C THR A 27 11.06 -52.44 33.22
N SER A 28 12.36 -52.22 32.99
CA SER A 28 13.35 -51.88 34.00
C SER A 28 13.99 -50.50 33.73
N VAL A 29 14.43 -49.82 34.79
CA VAL A 29 15.25 -48.56 34.77
C VAL A 29 16.72 -48.96 34.92
N ASP A 30 17.36 -49.19 33.79
CA ASP A 30 18.78 -49.44 33.64
C ASP A 30 19.68 -48.29 34.15
N ILE A 31 20.51 -48.45 35.19
CA ILE A 31 21.72 -47.60 35.33
C ILE A 31 22.89 -48.40 34.78
N TYR A 32 23.44 -47.95 33.65
CA TYR A 32 24.54 -48.60 32.96
C TYR A 32 25.87 -48.09 33.54
N ARG A 33 26.91 -48.95 33.52
CA ARG A 33 28.23 -48.66 34.11
C ARG A 33 28.92 -47.41 33.54
N ASP A 34 28.51 -46.98 32.35
CA ASP A 34 29.11 -45.85 31.64
C ASP A 34 28.42 -44.50 31.97
N GLY A 35 27.55 -44.47 32.99
CA GLY A 35 26.86 -43.26 33.45
C GLY A 35 25.55 -42.95 32.73
N ASN A 36 25.11 -43.84 31.83
CA ASN A 36 23.85 -43.71 31.12
C ASN A 36 22.69 -44.30 31.92
N VAL A 37 21.50 -43.72 31.77
CA VAL A 37 20.27 -44.12 32.46
C VAL A 37 19.18 -44.39 31.42
N GLY A 38 18.46 -45.51 31.51
CA GLY A 38 17.36 -45.78 30.59
C GLY A 38 16.17 -46.48 31.22
N ILE A 39 14.97 -46.26 30.69
CA ILE A 39 13.73 -46.97 31.03
C ILE A 39 13.29 -47.72 29.78
N LEU A 40 13.53 -49.04 29.73
CA LEU A 40 13.42 -49.83 28.51
C LEU A 40 12.64 -51.13 28.74
N PRO A 41 12.07 -51.72 27.67
CA PRO A 41 11.56 -53.09 27.71
C PRO A 41 12.65 -54.09 28.10
N SER A 42 12.26 -55.12 28.86
CA SER A 42 13.18 -56.17 29.31
C SER A 42 13.89 -56.85 28.13
N GLY A 43 15.23 -56.91 28.17
CA GLY A 43 16.06 -57.54 27.13
C GLY A 43 16.61 -56.59 26.06
N THR A 44 16.45 -55.27 26.22
CA THR A 44 17.05 -54.28 25.31
C THR A 44 18.56 -54.18 25.52
N ALA A 45 19.35 -54.39 24.46
CA ALA A 45 20.81 -54.58 24.58
C ALA A 45 21.64 -53.28 24.59
N SER A 46 21.10 -52.14 24.16
CA SER A 46 21.83 -50.88 24.09
C SER A 46 20.91 -49.66 24.16
N LEU A 47 21.36 -48.61 24.85
CA LEU A 47 20.69 -47.33 24.90
C LEU A 47 20.92 -46.53 23.61
N ARG A 48 19.93 -45.70 23.23
CA ARG A 48 20.03 -44.74 22.12
C ARG A 48 20.82 -43.48 22.48
N GLY A 49 21.07 -43.24 23.76
CA GLY A 49 21.80 -42.08 24.27
C GLY A 49 22.05 -42.18 25.78
N ILE A 50 22.55 -41.07 26.36
CA ILE A 50 22.91 -41.00 27.79
C ILE A 50 21.67 -41.12 28.68
N PHE A 51 20.53 -40.59 28.24
CA PHE A 51 19.23 -40.81 28.86
C PHE A 51 18.24 -41.33 27.82
N ASP A 52 17.70 -42.53 28.03
CA ASP A 52 16.84 -43.20 27.04
C ASP A 52 15.55 -43.78 27.65
N VAL A 53 14.39 -43.25 27.26
CA VAL A 53 13.08 -43.78 27.66
C VAL A 53 12.41 -44.36 26.42
N ALA A 54 12.30 -45.69 26.35
CA ALA A 54 11.64 -46.41 25.25
C ALA A 54 10.30 -46.97 25.70
N LYS A 55 9.42 -46.10 26.19
CA LYS A 55 8.04 -46.41 26.54
C LYS A 55 7.13 -45.28 26.05
N ASP A 56 5.95 -45.65 25.59
CA ASP A 56 4.92 -44.66 25.23
C ASP A 56 4.44 -43.91 26.49
N GLY A 57 4.27 -42.60 26.34
CA GLY A 57 3.78 -41.71 27.41
C GLY A 57 4.66 -40.49 27.62
N ASP A 58 4.22 -39.62 28.54
CA ASP A 58 4.90 -38.37 28.86
C ASP A 58 5.95 -38.56 29.97
N ILE A 59 7.04 -37.82 29.88
CA ILE A 59 7.98 -37.62 30.98
C ILE A 59 7.56 -36.35 31.74
N TYR A 60 7.10 -36.51 32.98
CA TYR A 60 6.75 -35.39 33.85
C TYR A 60 7.97 -34.94 34.63
N LEU A 61 8.46 -33.73 34.34
CA LEU A 61 9.36 -32.99 35.21
C LEU A 61 8.50 -31.96 35.95
N SER A 62 7.89 -32.39 37.06
CA SER A 62 7.08 -31.53 37.92
C SER A 62 7.32 -31.85 39.40
N SER A 63 7.32 -30.82 40.26
CA SER A 63 7.56 -30.97 41.72
C SER A 63 6.29 -31.38 42.46
N ALA A 64 5.15 -31.38 41.77
CA ALA A 64 3.86 -31.77 42.30
C ALA A 64 2.91 -32.13 41.14
N ILE A 65 1.86 -32.89 41.47
CA ILE A 65 0.92 -33.45 40.51
C ILE A 65 -0.10 -32.41 40.00
N ASN A 66 -0.43 -31.39 40.81
CA ASN A 66 -1.53 -30.46 40.56
C ASN A 66 -1.21 -28.97 40.86
N GLY A 67 0.06 -28.59 41.06
CA GLY A 67 0.43 -27.20 41.32
C GLY A 67 1.77 -27.07 42.03
N GLY A 68 2.63 -26.17 41.55
CA GLY A 68 3.96 -25.92 42.10
C GLY A 68 4.62 -24.72 41.42
N SER A 69 5.78 -24.31 41.93
CA SER A 69 6.61 -23.26 41.35
C SER A 69 7.10 -23.64 39.94
N ALA A 70 7.56 -22.64 39.18
CA ALA A 70 8.17 -22.87 37.87
C ALA A 70 9.29 -23.90 37.96
N GLN A 71 9.26 -24.89 37.08
CA GLN A 71 10.33 -25.85 36.90
C GLN A 71 11.17 -25.43 35.72
N SER A 72 12.49 -25.43 35.89
CA SER A 72 13.42 -25.13 34.81
C SER A 72 14.22 -26.38 34.50
N LEU A 73 14.20 -26.76 33.23
CA LEU A 73 15.12 -27.74 32.68
C LEU A 73 16.24 -26.98 31.98
N LEU A 74 17.45 -27.07 32.53
CA LEU A 74 18.64 -26.49 31.90
C LEU A 74 19.28 -27.52 30.97
N LEU A 75 19.25 -27.25 29.67
CA LEU A 75 19.90 -28.06 28.65
C LEU A 75 20.96 -27.20 27.94
N PRO A 76 22.25 -27.30 28.31
CA PRO A 76 23.28 -26.58 27.58
C PRO A 76 23.37 -27.11 26.14
N GLY A 77 23.26 -26.22 25.14
CA GLY A 77 23.39 -26.57 23.72
C GLY A 77 22.06 -26.72 22.98
N HIS A 78 22.01 -27.67 22.04
CA HIS A 78 20.86 -27.89 21.16
C HIS A 78 19.89 -28.94 21.72
N ILE A 79 18.60 -28.77 21.45
CA ILE A 79 17.58 -29.80 21.65
C ILE A 79 17.24 -30.40 20.29
N PHE A 80 17.62 -31.66 20.07
CA PHE A 80 17.24 -32.41 18.87
C PHE A 80 15.92 -33.14 19.13
N MET A 81 14.95 -32.96 18.24
CA MET A 81 13.65 -33.62 18.32
C MET A 81 13.37 -34.32 17.00
N ALA A 82 12.97 -35.59 17.05
CA ALA A 82 12.69 -36.41 15.89
C ALA A 82 11.28 -37.00 15.97
N PRO A 83 10.57 -37.12 14.84
CA PRO A 83 9.27 -37.76 14.81
C PRO A 83 9.41 -39.24 15.16
N TYR A 84 8.48 -39.76 15.98
CA TYR A 84 8.47 -41.17 16.35
C TYR A 84 7.81 -42.08 15.29
N SER A 85 7.07 -41.50 14.35
CA SER A 85 6.33 -42.24 13.32
C SER A 85 6.53 -41.64 11.93
N THR A 86 5.89 -42.25 10.93
CA THR A 86 5.84 -41.76 9.54
C THR A 86 5.15 -40.41 9.38
N SER A 87 4.52 -39.86 10.42
CA SER A 87 3.81 -38.58 10.38
C SER A 87 4.73 -37.37 10.18
N ASN A 88 6.07 -37.51 10.31
CA ASN A 88 7.05 -36.42 10.16
C ASN A 88 6.81 -35.17 11.02
N VAL A 89 5.95 -35.24 12.05
CA VAL A 89 5.63 -34.11 12.93
C VAL A 89 6.31 -34.27 14.29
N VAL A 90 6.85 -33.16 14.77
CA VAL A 90 7.39 -32.98 16.11
C VAL A 90 6.64 -31.82 16.76
N TYR A 91 6.22 -31.98 18.02
CA TYR A 91 5.49 -30.95 18.74
C TYR A 91 6.35 -30.33 19.84
N LEU A 92 6.39 -29.00 19.87
CA LEU A 92 6.60 -28.22 21.08
C LEU A 92 5.23 -27.72 21.51
N GLN A 93 4.67 -28.31 22.58
CA GLN A 93 3.30 -28.07 22.98
C GLN A 93 3.24 -27.48 24.38
N ALA A 94 2.54 -26.36 24.50
CA ALA A 94 2.07 -25.84 25.78
C ALA A 94 0.68 -26.42 26.05
N ARG A 95 0.55 -27.25 27.09
CA ARG A 95 -0.73 -27.83 27.51
C ARG A 95 -0.81 -27.99 29.02
N ARG A 96 -2.03 -28.07 29.53
CA ARG A 96 -2.31 -28.48 30.91
C ARG A 96 -2.54 -29.98 30.93
N LYS A 97 -2.18 -30.64 32.04
CA LYS A 97 -2.28 -32.10 32.19
C LYS A 97 -3.69 -32.67 31.94
N ASN A 98 -4.73 -31.89 32.21
CA ASN A 98 -6.13 -32.30 32.07
C ASN A 98 -6.81 -31.75 30.80
N ASP A 99 -6.06 -31.09 29.91
CA ASP A 99 -6.57 -30.42 28.70
C ASP A 99 -7.70 -29.39 28.94
N LEU A 100 -7.89 -28.94 30.19
CA LEU A 100 -8.92 -27.96 30.56
C LEU A 100 -8.32 -26.55 30.70
N GLY A 101 -8.75 -25.64 29.83
CA GLY A 101 -8.38 -24.22 29.83
C GLY A 101 -7.36 -23.83 28.76
N THR A 102 -6.98 -22.56 28.71
CA THR A 102 -6.04 -22.03 27.71
C THR A 102 -4.60 -22.11 28.20
N THR A 103 -3.66 -22.36 27.28
CA THR A 103 -2.23 -22.30 27.54
C THR A 103 -1.55 -21.54 26.41
N GLU A 104 -0.60 -20.68 26.74
CA GLU A 104 0.20 -19.91 25.79
C GLU A 104 1.60 -20.51 25.68
N LEU A 105 2.26 -20.32 24.54
CA LEU A 105 3.66 -20.70 24.34
C LEU A 105 4.50 -19.44 24.13
N ARG A 106 5.55 -19.24 24.95
CA ARG A 106 6.47 -18.10 24.85
C ARG A 106 7.90 -18.53 24.59
N LEU A 107 8.56 -17.82 23.67
CA LEU A 107 9.98 -17.93 23.41
C LEU A 107 10.67 -16.65 23.88
N ARG A 108 11.62 -16.81 24.80
CA ARG A 108 12.31 -15.72 25.49
C ARG A 108 13.79 -15.73 25.15
N THR A 109 14.31 -14.53 24.92
CA THR A 109 15.75 -14.29 24.74
C THR A 109 16.29 -13.51 25.94
N CYS A 110 17.61 -13.51 26.11
CA CYS A 110 18.29 -12.67 27.08
C CYS A 110 19.23 -11.73 26.34
N ASN A 111 19.10 -10.43 26.56
CA ASN A 111 20.03 -9.43 26.06
C ASN A 111 20.63 -8.70 27.27
N ASN A 112 21.94 -8.82 27.46
CA ASN A 112 22.69 -8.19 28.55
C ASN A 112 22.07 -8.40 29.96
N GLY A 113 21.65 -9.63 30.26
CA GLY A 113 21.03 -9.98 31.55
C GLY A 113 19.53 -9.67 31.67
N SER A 114 18.94 -9.00 30.68
CA SER A 114 17.50 -8.74 30.63
C SER A 114 16.79 -9.79 29.79
N LEU A 115 15.78 -10.42 30.37
CA LEU A 115 14.91 -11.35 29.67
C LEU A 115 13.86 -10.60 28.83
N THR A 116 13.60 -11.06 27.61
CA THR A 116 12.62 -10.47 26.70
C THR A 116 11.85 -11.55 25.97
N ASP A 117 10.51 -11.48 26.03
CA ASP A 117 9.62 -12.35 25.26
C ASP A 117 9.68 -11.93 23.78
N ALA A 118 10.43 -12.70 22.99
CA ALA A 118 10.69 -12.39 21.59
C ALA A 118 9.55 -12.90 20.68
N MET A 119 8.87 -13.97 21.09
CA MET A 119 7.73 -14.53 20.36
C MET A 119 6.72 -15.13 21.33
N GLU A 120 5.43 -14.96 21.02
CA GLU A 120 4.31 -15.58 21.71
C GLU A 120 3.35 -16.25 20.72
N ILE A 121 2.81 -17.40 21.12
CA ILE A 121 1.64 -18.01 20.52
C ILE A 121 0.55 -18.07 21.60
N THR A 122 -0.56 -17.37 21.37
CA THR A 122 -1.67 -17.31 22.34
C THR A 122 -2.46 -18.62 22.38
N GLY A 123 -3.30 -18.80 23.40
CA GLY A 123 -4.23 -19.93 23.46
C GLY A 123 -5.26 -19.98 22.32
N GLU A 124 -5.43 -18.89 21.57
CA GLU A 124 -6.28 -18.78 20.37
C GLU A 124 -5.50 -19.02 19.06
N GLY A 125 -4.19 -19.27 19.17
CA GLY A 125 -3.29 -19.52 18.05
C GLY A 125 -2.86 -18.28 17.28
N ASN A 126 -2.93 -17.09 17.89
CA ASN A 126 -2.38 -15.87 17.29
C ASN A 126 -0.90 -15.77 17.61
N VAL A 127 -0.09 -15.36 16.63
CA VAL A 127 1.37 -15.29 16.74
C VAL A 127 1.83 -13.85 16.89
N GLY A 128 2.50 -13.53 17.99
CA GLY A 128 3.16 -12.25 18.24
C GLY A 128 4.67 -12.38 18.11
N ILE A 129 5.31 -11.52 17.31
CA ILE A 129 6.77 -11.39 17.24
C ILE A 129 7.15 -9.99 17.74
N GLY A 130 7.97 -9.93 18.79
CA GLY A 130 8.27 -8.69 19.52
C GLY A 130 7.08 -8.15 20.33
N THR A 131 5.99 -8.92 20.44
CA THR A 131 4.77 -8.58 21.20
C THR A 131 4.16 -9.84 21.79
N ILE A 132 3.56 -9.69 22.97
CA ILE A 132 2.83 -10.74 23.69
C ILE A 132 1.30 -10.57 23.56
N SER A 133 0.84 -9.69 22.68
CA SER A 133 -0.59 -9.42 22.50
C SER A 133 -0.94 -9.24 21.03
N PRO A 134 -0.80 -10.29 20.19
CA PRO A 134 -1.17 -10.23 18.77
C PRO A 134 -2.68 -10.10 18.58
N TRP A 135 -3.10 -9.13 17.76
CA TRP A 135 -4.52 -8.85 17.50
C TRP A 135 -5.08 -9.68 16.34
N THR A 136 -4.23 -10.06 15.40
CA THR A 136 -4.56 -10.94 14.28
C THR A 136 -3.69 -12.19 14.32
N LYS A 137 -3.88 -13.10 13.36
CA LYS A 137 -3.13 -14.36 13.31
C LYS A 137 -1.62 -14.18 13.35
N LEU A 138 -1.11 -13.07 12.82
CA LEU A 138 0.30 -12.71 12.90
C LEU A 138 0.45 -11.21 13.16
N THR A 139 1.03 -10.85 14.29
CA THR A 139 1.37 -9.47 14.64
C THR A 139 2.86 -9.35 14.90
N VAL A 140 3.53 -8.42 14.21
CA VAL A 140 4.97 -8.16 14.38
C VAL A 140 5.15 -6.73 14.88
N ALA A 141 5.64 -6.57 16.10
CA ALA A 141 5.94 -5.27 16.69
C ALA A 141 7.37 -4.85 16.36
N GLY A 142 7.51 -4.09 15.27
CA GLY A 142 8.79 -3.55 14.79
C GLY A 142 8.84 -3.45 13.27
N THR A 143 9.95 -2.91 12.76
CA THR A 143 10.21 -2.94 11.31
C THR A 143 10.42 -4.39 10.90
N THR A 144 9.51 -4.89 10.08
CA THR A 144 9.69 -6.22 9.53
C THR A 144 10.39 -6.08 8.20
N TYR A 145 11.61 -6.62 8.09
CA TYR A 145 12.12 -6.99 6.79
C TYR A 145 11.42 -8.30 6.42
N THR A 146 10.30 -8.18 5.73
CA THR A 146 9.75 -9.34 5.04
C THR A 146 10.38 -9.39 3.65
N SER A 147 10.80 -10.57 3.24
CA SER A 147 11.16 -10.79 1.83
C SER A 147 9.97 -10.48 0.91
N GLN A 148 8.72 -10.53 1.43
CA GLN A 148 7.47 -10.15 0.75
C GLN A 148 6.47 -9.51 1.76
N GLY A 149 5.97 -8.29 1.49
CA GLY A 149 5.14 -7.47 2.41
C GLY A 149 3.72 -8.00 2.66
N ILE A 150 3.32 -8.09 3.93
CA ILE A 150 1.95 -8.47 4.35
C ILE A 150 1.29 -7.27 5.05
N ILE A 151 0.45 -6.54 4.32
CA ILE A 151 -0.72 -5.85 4.87
C ILE A 151 -1.91 -6.37 4.08
N SER A 152 -2.45 -7.47 4.57
CA SER A 152 -3.76 -7.97 4.19
C SER A 152 -4.46 -8.29 5.50
N ASP A 153 -5.45 -7.48 5.87
CA ASP A 153 -6.53 -8.02 6.67
C ASP A 153 -7.70 -8.38 5.73
N VAL A 154 -8.35 -9.48 6.08
CA VAL A 154 -9.26 -10.38 5.36
C VAL A 154 -9.71 -9.96 3.96
N GLN A 155 -9.18 -10.67 2.96
CA GLN A 155 -9.89 -10.96 1.71
C GLN A 155 -11.13 -11.81 2.05
N GLN A 156 -12.24 -11.16 2.39
CA GLN A 156 -13.54 -11.74 2.09
C GLN A 156 -13.81 -11.40 0.63
N ALA A 157 -14.17 -12.39 -0.18
CA ALA A 157 -14.74 -12.13 -1.49
C ALA A 157 -15.91 -11.14 -1.29
N GLY A 158 -15.79 -9.90 -1.77
CA GLY A 158 -16.77 -8.84 -1.55
C GLY A 158 -16.40 -7.76 -0.53
N ALA A 159 -15.25 -7.82 0.16
CA ALA A 159 -14.82 -6.76 1.08
C ALA A 159 -13.80 -5.81 0.45
N ALA A 160 -14.03 -4.50 0.62
CA ALA A 160 -13.07 -3.45 0.23
C ALA A 160 -11.86 -3.50 1.18
N ALA A 161 -10.65 -3.55 0.63
CA ALA A 161 -9.42 -3.53 1.41
C ALA A 161 -8.53 -2.36 0.96
N GLY A 162 -8.12 -1.51 1.91
CA GLY A 162 -7.08 -0.51 1.69
C GLY A 162 -5.71 -1.15 1.90
N TRP A 163 -4.79 -0.97 0.96
CA TRP A 163 -3.44 -1.51 1.03
C TRP A 163 -2.41 -0.41 1.25
N PHE A 164 -1.49 -0.63 2.18
CA PHE A 164 -0.24 0.12 2.26
C PHE A 164 0.90 -0.82 1.86
N ARG A 165 1.35 -0.76 0.60
CA ARG A 165 2.47 -1.58 0.12
C ARG A 165 3.69 -0.72 -0.11
N GLY A 166 4.78 -1.02 0.60
CA GLY A 166 6.13 -0.67 0.16
C GLY A 166 6.56 -1.62 -0.96
N ALA A 167 6.57 -1.18 -2.21
CA ALA A 167 7.12 -1.93 -3.35
C ALA A 167 8.64 -1.83 -3.37
N ALA A 168 9.33 -2.96 -3.50
CA ALA A 168 10.79 -3.01 -3.49
C ALA A 168 11.46 -2.53 -4.79
N ASN A 169 10.79 -2.52 -5.96
CA ASN A 169 11.47 -2.21 -7.24
C ASN A 169 10.62 -1.59 -8.38
N ALA A 170 9.37 -1.21 -8.15
CA ALA A 170 8.64 -0.30 -9.04
C ALA A 170 7.44 0.21 -8.27
N ASN A 171 7.50 1.48 -7.91
CA ASN A 171 6.41 2.31 -7.44
C ASN A 171 5.48 1.68 -6.37
N ALA A 172 5.80 2.04 -5.13
CA ALA A 172 5.07 1.67 -3.92
C ALA A 172 3.96 2.67 -3.64
N ASN A 173 2.72 2.20 -3.75
CA ASN A 173 1.58 3.03 -4.05
C ASN A 173 0.53 2.91 -2.95
N VAL A 174 -0.02 4.03 -2.46
CA VAL A 174 -1.23 3.97 -1.63
C VAL A 174 -2.37 3.59 -2.57
N ILE A 175 -2.90 2.38 -2.40
CA ILE A 175 -3.99 1.85 -3.22
C ILE A 175 -5.18 1.60 -2.28
N ILE A 176 -6.27 2.29 -2.54
CA ILE A 176 -7.57 2.00 -1.91
C ILE A 176 -8.44 1.48 -3.03
N GLN A 177 -8.72 0.17 -3.02
CA GLN A 177 -9.46 -0.50 -4.09
C GLN A 177 -10.74 -1.17 -3.53
N GLY A 178 -11.86 -0.99 -4.23
CA GLY A 178 -13.08 -1.75 -4.00
C GLY A 178 -13.03 -3.16 -4.58
N SER A 179 -13.96 -4.04 -4.16
CA SER A 179 -14.04 -5.43 -4.63
C SER A 179 -14.22 -5.55 -6.15
N LEU A 180 -13.87 -6.73 -6.70
CA LEU A 180 -14.08 -7.11 -8.10
C LEU A 180 -15.46 -6.66 -8.62
N GLY A 181 -15.45 -5.81 -9.64
CA GLY A 181 -16.65 -5.45 -10.41
C GLY A 181 -17.32 -4.12 -10.05
N ASN A 182 -16.97 -3.43 -8.96
CA ASN A 182 -17.42 -2.05 -8.73
C ASN A 182 -16.56 -1.31 -7.69
N TYR A 183 -16.33 -0.01 -7.98
CA TYR A 183 -15.86 1.08 -7.11
C TYR A 183 -14.40 1.55 -7.24
N GLY A 184 -14.30 2.87 -7.50
CA GLY A 184 -13.15 3.61 -7.99
C GLY A 184 -11.96 3.60 -7.03
N ALA A 185 -10.82 3.21 -7.57
CA ALA A 185 -9.61 3.09 -6.80
C ALA A 185 -8.84 4.43 -6.74
N PHE A 186 -8.38 4.78 -5.55
CA PHE A 186 -7.44 5.87 -5.31
C PHE A 186 -6.02 5.30 -5.39
N TRP A 187 -5.20 5.87 -6.26
CA TRP A 187 -3.82 5.44 -6.48
C TRP A 187 -2.88 6.63 -6.29
N LEU A 188 -1.96 6.52 -5.34
CA LEU A 188 -0.76 7.34 -5.31
C LEU A 188 0.37 6.49 -5.81
N THR A 189 1.09 6.89 -6.86
CA THR A 189 2.23 6.11 -7.34
C THR A 189 3.49 6.92 -7.47
N ALA A 190 4.63 6.34 -7.11
CA ALA A 190 5.88 6.85 -7.67
C ALA A 190 5.86 6.57 -9.20
N GLY A 191 6.58 7.31 -10.03
CA GLY A 191 6.54 7.13 -11.49
C GLY A 191 5.65 8.12 -12.25
N PRO A 192 5.48 7.97 -13.57
CA PRO A 192 4.99 9.02 -14.45
C PRO A 192 3.53 9.45 -14.22
N GLN A 193 2.79 8.78 -13.34
CA GLN A 193 1.37 9.06 -13.08
C GLN A 193 1.09 9.15 -11.58
N ILE A 194 1.61 10.19 -10.92
CA ILE A 194 1.65 10.33 -9.45
C ILE A 194 0.30 10.10 -8.74
N PHE A 195 -0.82 10.46 -9.36
CA PHE A 195 -2.13 10.35 -8.72
C PHE A 195 -3.21 9.93 -9.71
N LYS A 196 -4.07 8.99 -9.29
CA LYS A 196 -5.28 8.62 -10.04
C LYS A 196 -6.47 8.40 -9.14
N ILE A 197 -7.65 8.82 -9.61
CA ILE A 197 -8.95 8.41 -9.08
C ILE A 197 -9.68 7.64 -10.17
N GLY A 198 -10.01 6.38 -9.92
CA GLY A 198 -10.73 5.53 -10.88
C GLY A 198 -12.19 5.95 -11.09
N GLY A 199 -12.65 5.85 -12.34
CA GLY A 199 -14.08 5.82 -12.70
C GLY A 199 -14.64 4.40 -12.71
N ASN A 200 -15.96 4.24 -12.87
CA ASN A 200 -16.61 2.92 -12.86
C ASN A 200 -16.24 2.11 -14.12
N GLY A 201 -15.85 0.82 -13.96
CA GLY A 201 -15.82 -0.17 -15.05
C GLY A 201 -14.53 -0.35 -15.87
N GLY A 202 -13.38 -0.63 -15.25
CA GLY A 202 -12.19 -1.12 -15.98
C GLY A 202 -11.14 -1.78 -15.08
N THR A 203 -10.51 -2.86 -15.56
CA THR A 203 -9.30 -3.46 -14.99
C THR A 203 -8.14 -2.48 -15.13
N GLU A 204 -7.64 -1.94 -14.01
CA GLU A 204 -6.82 -0.72 -13.95
C GLU A 204 -7.60 0.49 -14.50
N PRO A 205 -7.52 1.70 -13.91
CA PRO A 205 -8.20 2.85 -14.47
C PRO A 205 -7.49 3.25 -15.79
N ALA A 206 -7.87 2.60 -16.89
CA ALA A 206 -7.48 2.96 -18.25
C ALA A 206 -7.94 4.38 -18.58
N MET A 207 -8.99 4.84 -17.90
CA MET A 207 -9.42 6.23 -17.84
C MET A 207 -9.79 6.56 -16.39
N GLY A 208 -8.80 6.96 -15.58
CA GLY A 208 -9.10 7.58 -14.29
C GLY A 208 -10.02 8.78 -14.51
N ALA A 209 -11.03 8.95 -13.66
CA ALA A 209 -11.85 10.15 -13.63
C ALA A 209 -10.96 11.39 -13.45
N ILE A 210 -9.89 11.27 -12.65
CA ILE A 210 -8.82 12.25 -12.51
C ILE A 210 -7.47 11.53 -12.61
N ASN A 211 -6.56 12.06 -13.42
CA ASN A 211 -5.19 11.59 -13.60
C ASN A 211 -4.23 12.77 -13.38
N ILE A 212 -3.15 12.58 -12.62
CA ILE A 212 -2.07 13.55 -12.47
C ILE A 212 -0.75 12.86 -12.79
N ASN A 213 0.05 13.46 -13.67
CA ASN A 213 1.35 12.92 -14.06
C ASN A 213 2.52 13.49 -13.25
N ASP A 214 3.71 12.95 -13.48
CA ASP A 214 4.96 13.35 -12.82
C ASP A 214 5.42 14.78 -13.10
N VAL A 215 4.91 15.40 -14.15
CA VAL A 215 5.14 16.81 -14.49
C VAL A 215 3.99 17.74 -14.05
N GLY A 216 3.05 17.22 -13.25
CA GLY A 216 1.95 17.97 -12.64
C GLY A 216 0.84 18.42 -13.60
N GLN A 217 0.68 17.74 -14.74
CA GLN A 217 -0.50 17.91 -15.60
C GLN A 217 -1.67 17.12 -15.03
N VAL A 218 -2.86 17.72 -15.07
CA VAL A 218 -4.12 17.14 -14.58
C VAL A 218 -5.01 16.81 -15.77
N GLY A 219 -5.53 15.58 -15.81
CA GLY A 219 -6.41 15.07 -16.83
C GLY A 219 -7.74 14.64 -16.20
N ILE A 220 -8.86 15.24 -16.61
CA ILE A 220 -10.20 14.86 -16.16
C ILE A 220 -10.87 14.09 -17.29
N GLY A 221 -11.18 12.82 -17.06
CA GLY A 221 -11.71 11.92 -18.10
C GLY A 221 -10.74 11.64 -19.25
N THR A 222 -9.46 11.99 -19.10
CA THR A 222 -8.42 11.75 -20.11
C THR A 222 -7.07 11.48 -19.46
N SER A 223 -6.25 10.70 -20.15
CA SER A 223 -4.82 10.49 -19.87
C SER A 223 -3.91 11.12 -20.94
N SER A 224 -4.50 11.75 -21.97
CA SER A 224 -3.81 12.52 -22.99
C SER A 224 -3.81 14.00 -22.61
N PHE A 225 -2.71 14.47 -22.03
CA PHE A 225 -2.61 15.84 -21.52
C PHE A 225 -2.25 16.87 -22.59
N GLY A 226 -1.65 16.44 -23.69
CA GLY A 226 -1.06 17.34 -24.69
C GLY A 226 -0.07 18.32 -24.06
N SER A 227 -0.13 19.59 -24.49
CA SER A 227 0.64 20.70 -23.91
C SER A 227 -0.06 21.37 -22.71
N PHE A 228 -1.22 20.88 -22.29
CA PHE A 228 -2.05 21.55 -21.28
C PHE A 228 -1.66 21.13 -19.86
N LYS A 229 -1.70 22.07 -18.92
CA LYS A 229 -1.64 21.76 -17.48
C LYS A 229 -2.94 21.16 -16.96
N LEU A 230 -4.07 21.48 -17.58
CA LEU A 230 -5.37 20.88 -17.32
C LEU A 230 -6.00 20.45 -18.65
N ALA A 231 -6.15 19.15 -18.87
CA ALA A 231 -6.85 18.58 -20.00
C ALA A 231 -8.17 17.97 -19.52
N VAL A 232 -9.27 18.25 -20.21
CA VAL A 232 -10.61 17.76 -19.83
C VAL A 232 -11.28 17.19 -21.06
N GLU A 233 -11.66 15.91 -20.99
CA GLU A 233 -12.51 15.28 -22.00
C GLU A 233 -13.98 15.50 -21.61
N GLY A 234 -14.60 16.51 -22.22
CA GLY A 234 -15.99 16.87 -21.97
C GLY A 234 -16.22 18.37 -21.74
N LYS A 235 -17.39 18.71 -21.20
CA LYS A 235 -17.79 20.11 -20.93
C LYS A 235 -17.34 20.54 -19.55
N ILE A 236 -16.83 21.77 -19.45
CA ILE A 236 -16.50 22.43 -18.18
C ILE A 236 -17.61 23.41 -17.83
N GLY A 237 -18.21 23.25 -16.65
CA GLY A 237 -19.10 24.25 -16.06
C GLY A 237 -18.33 25.15 -15.11
N ALA A 238 -18.43 26.47 -15.29
CA ALA A 238 -17.82 27.46 -14.40
C ALA A 238 -18.78 28.63 -14.17
N ARG A 239 -18.79 29.20 -12.97
CA ARG A 239 -19.53 30.44 -12.68
C ARG A 239 -18.81 31.67 -13.19
N GLU A 240 -17.48 31.66 -13.14
CA GLU A 240 -16.61 32.71 -13.63
C GLU A 240 -15.29 32.09 -14.08
N ILE A 241 -14.70 32.63 -15.15
CA ILE A 241 -13.35 32.30 -15.61
C ILE A 241 -12.61 33.62 -15.83
N ARG A 242 -11.52 33.84 -15.10
CA ARG A 242 -10.61 34.96 -15.32
C ARG A 242 -9.39 34.47 -16.10
N VAL A 243 -9.32 34.84 -17.38
CA VAL A 243 -8.13 34.59 -18.20
C VAL A 243 -7.15 35.72 -17.98
N THR A 244 -5.96 35.42 -17.45
CA THR A 244 -4.93 36.44 -17.21
C THR A 244 -4.07 36.62 -18.46
N ALA A 245 -3.91 37.88 -18.86
CA ALA A 245 -3.09 38.45 -19.93
C ALA A 245 -2.86 37.64 -21.24
N GLN A 246 -3.42 38.16 -22.34
CA GLN A 246 -2.70 38.25 -23.61
C GLN A 246 -2.38 39.73 -23.83
N ASN A 247 -1.14 40.13 -23.55
CA ASN A 247 -0.67 41.48 -23.86
C ASN A 247 -0.26 41.55 -25.34
N PRO A 248 -0.59 42.62 -26.08
CA PRO A 248 -1.32 43.82 -25.65
C PRO A 248 -2.86 43.68 -25.78
N TRP A 249 -3.59 44.32 -24.87
CA TRP A 249 -5.03 44.59 -25.00
C TRP A 249 -5.26 45.64 -26.11
N PRO A 250 -6.35 45.56 -26.90
CA PRO A 250 -6.44 46.25 -28.18
C PRO A 250 -6.59 47.78 -28.16
N ASP A 251 -6.56 48.43 -26.99
CA ASP A 251 -6.63 49.90 -26.85
C ASP A 251 -5.69 50.70 -27.79
N TYR A 252 -4.64 50.05 -28.30
CA TYR A 252 -3.78 50.62 -29.35
C TYR A 252 -4.53 51.03 -30.62
N VAL A 253 -5.71 50.49 -30.91
CA VAL A 253 -6.53 50.85 -32.08
C VAL A 253 -6.90 52.33 -32.05
N PHE A 254 -7.05 52.92 -30.86
CA PHE A 254 -7.30 54.34 -30.69
C PHE A 254 -6.03 55.21 -30.69
N GLY A 255 -4.84 54.61 -30.80
CA GLY A 255 -3.58 55.33 -30.84
C GLY A 255 -3.36 56.03 -32.17
N ASN A 256 -2.70 57.20 -32.14
CA ASN A 256 -2.39 58.01 -33.33
C ASN A 256 -1.59 57.28 -34.42
N GLY A 257 -0.88 56.20 -34.06
CA GLY A 257 -0.10 55.38 -35.00
C GLY A 257 -0.87 54.23 -35.65
N TYR A 258 -2.12 53.97 -35.24
CA TYR A 258 -2.90 52.85 -35.74
C TYR A 258 -3.43 53.13 -37.14
N LYS A 259 -3.11 52.24 -38.08
CA LYS A 259 -3.52 52.36 -39.49
C LYS A 259 -4.82 51.60 -39.74
N LEU A 260 -5.94 52.28 -39.50
CA LEU A 260 -7.26 51.75 -39.86
C LEU A 260 -7.32 51.50 -41.37
N LYS A 261 -7.76 50.29 -41.77
CA LYS A 261 -7.96 49.96 -43.18
C LYS A 261 -9.06 50.84 -43.79
N SER A 262 -9.00 51.10 -45.10
CA SER A 262 -10.14 51.71 -45.77
C SER A 262 -11.27 50.69 -45.94
N LEU A 263 -12.53 51.14 -45.96
CA LEU A 263 -13.68 50.25 -46.18
C LEU A 263 -13.59 49.50 -47.53
N THR A 264 -13.07 50.15 -48.57
CA THR A 264 -12.83 49.50 -49.88
C THR A 264 -11.82 48.37 -49.77
N SER A 265 -10.68 48.61 -49.11
CA SER A 265 -9.66 47.57 -48.93
C SER A 265 -10.15 46.44 -48.03
N LEU A 266 -10.96 46.76 -47.02
CA LEU A 266 -11.60 45.77 -46.15
C LEU A 266 -12.60 44.91 -46.93
N GLU A 267 -13.42 45.51 -47.79
CA GLU A 267 -14.38 44.80 -48.65
C GLU A 267 -13.66 43.85 -49.62
N GLU A 268 -12.61 44.31 -50.29
CA GLU A 268 -11.77 43.47 -51.14
C GLU A 268 -11.16 42.30 -50.36
N TYR A 269 -10.69 42.55 -49.14
CA TYR A 269 -10.14 41.51 -48.28
C TYR A 269 -11.21 40.47 -47.92
N ILE A 270 -12.41 40.90 -47.55
CA ILE A 270 -13.52 39.99 -47.19
C ILE A 270 -13.95 39.18 -48.42
N LYS A 271 -14.11 39.80 -49.58
CA LYS A 271 -14.45 39.08 -50.83
C LYS A 271 -13.42 38.03 -51.20
N LYS A 272 -12.13 38.33 -50.98
CA LYS A 272 -11.03 37.40 -51.29
C LYS A 272 -10.88 36.27 -50.26
N ASN A 273 -11.05 36.57 -48.97
CA ASN A 273 -10.68 35.65 -47.89
C ASN A 273 -11.88 35.06 -47.12
N ASN A 274 -13.09 35.56 -47.36
CA ASN A 274 -14.32 35.19 -46.66
C ASN A 274 -14.22 35.30 -45.12
N ARG A 275 -13.34 36.19 -44.63
CA ARG A 275 -13.13 36.45 -43.20
C ARG A 275 -12.64 37.87 -42.97
N LEU A 276 -12.81 38.35 -41.74
CA LEU A 276 -12.21 39.60 -41.29
C LEU A 276 -10.68 39.46 -41.16
N PRO A 277 -9.91 40.55 -41.34
CA PRO A 277 -8.48 40.57 -41.04
C PRO A 277 -8.20 40.09 -39.61
N ASN A 278 -7.07 39.40 -39.42
CA ASN A 278 -6.61 38.84 -38.14
C ASN A 278 -7.51 37.77 -37.50
N MET A 279 -8.61 37.37 -38.13
CA MET A 279 -9.46 36.28 -37.64
C MET A 279 -8.98 34.91 -38.14
N PRO A 280 -9.04 33.86 -37.31
CA PRO A 280 -8.70 32.51 -37.76
C PRO A 280 -9.71 32.02 -38.80
N SER A 281 -9.28 31.12 -39.67
CA SER A 281 -10.17 30.45 -40.63
C SER A 281 -10.96 29.34 -39.94
N ALA A 282 -12.09 28.94 -40.54
CA ALA A 282 -12.85 27.80 -40.03
C ALA A 282 -12.01 26.50 -39.99
N GLU A 283 -11.10 26.33 -40.95
CA GLU A 283 -10.20 25.18 -41.02
C GLU A 283 -9.13 25.22 -39.91
N GLU A 284 -8.55 26.39 -39.64
CA GLU A 284 -7.61 26.59 -38.52
C GLU A 284 -8.28 26.25 -37.17
N VAL A 285 -9.51 26.72 -36.95
CA VAL A 285 -10.26 26.44 -35.71
C VAL A 285 -10.62 24.97 -35.60
N LYS A 286 -10.99 24.32 -36.70
CA LYS A 286 -11.33 22.88 -36.71
C LYS A 286 -10.13 22.02 -36.34
N ASN A 287 -8.93 22.36 -36.83
CA ASN A 287 -7.74 21.54 -36.65
C ASN A 287 -7.01 21.82 -35.34
N ASN A 288 -6.97 23.08 -34.89
CA ASN A 288 -6.15 23.50 -33.74
C ASN A 288 -6.98 23.91 -32.51
N GLY A 289 -8.30 23.99 -32.63
CA GLY A 289 -9.17 24.54 -31.59
C GLY A 289 -9.16 26.07 -31.56
N LEU A 290 -9.76 26.64 -30.52
CA LEU A 290 -9.92 28.08 -30.34
C LEU A 290 -9.33 28.53 -29.01
N GLU A 291 -8.34 29.42 -29.06
CA GLU A 291 -7.84 30.10 -27.87
C GLU A 291 -8.81 31.22 -27.45
N VAL A 292 -9.64 30.95 -26.44
CA VAL A 292 -10.72 31.87 -26.01
C VAL A 292 -10.18 33.26 -25.64
N GLY A 293 -9.02 33.35 -24.98
CA GLY A 293 -8.41 34.63 -24.63
C GLY A 293 -7.97 35.44 -25.85
N GLN A 294 -7.31 34.82 -26.82
CA GLN A 294 -6.92 35.48 -28.08
C GLN A 294 -8.13 35.89 -28.89
N MET A 295 -9.12 35.00 -29.00
CA MET A 295 -10.31 35.29 -29.77
C MET A 295 -11.07 36.48 -29.19
N ASN A 296 -11.23 36.52 -27.86
CA ASN A 296 -11.89 37.65 -27.20
C ASN A 296 -11.11 38.96 -27.43
N THR A 297 -9.77 38.92 -27.38
CA THR A 297 -8.90 40.08 -27.68
C THR A 297 -9.10 40.57 -29.12
N ARG A 298 -9.10 39.65 -30.10
CA ARG A 298 -9.34 39.98 -31.52
C ARG A 298 -10.75 40.52 -31.75
N VAL A 299 -11.76 39.99 -31.05
CA VAL A 299 -13.14 40.49 -31.13
C VAL A 299 -13.21 41.93 -30.61
N VAL A 300 -12.57 42.23 -29.48
CA VAL A 300 -12.50 43.61 -28.96
C VAL A 300 -11.78 44.53 -29.96
N GLU A 301 -10.66 44.11 -30.56
CA GLU A 301 -9.99 44.88 -31.63
C GLU A 301 -10.95 45.24 -32.77
N LYS A 302 -11.80 44.30 -33.21
CA LYS A 302 -12.78 44.58 -34.27
C LYS A 302 -13.91 45.48 -33.80
N ILE A 303 -14.34 45.40 -32.55
CA ILE A 303 -15.32 46.33 -31.99
C ILE A 303 -14.77 47.75 -31.98
N GLU A 304 -13.49 47.94 -31.65
CA GLU A 304 -12.83 49.25 -31.66
C GLU A 304 -12.65 49.80 -33.09
N GLU A 305 -12.23 48.95 -34.05
CA GLU A 305 -12.16 49.33 -35.47
C GLU A 305 -13.54 49.73 -36.00
N LEU A 306 -14.59 48.95 -35.70
CA LEU A 306 -15.97 49.25 -36.05
C LEU A 306 -16.41 50.58 -35.44
N THR A 307 -16.02 50.87 -34.20
CA THR A 307 -16.31 52.14 -33.54
C THR A 307 -15.67 53.32 -34.29
N LEU A 308 -14.42 53.19 -34.76
CA LEU A 308 -13.77 54.21 -35.59
C LEU A 308 -14.48 54.42 -36.94
N TYR A 309 -14.91 53.35 -37.61
CA TYR A 309 -15.69 53.47 -38.84
C TYR A 309 -17.03 54.17 -38.59
N ILE A 310 -17.73 53.85 -37.50
CA ILE A 310 -19.00 54.49 -37.14
C ILE A 310 -18.79 55.99 -36.87
N ILE A 311 -17.75 56.37 -36.13
CA ILE A 311 -17.41 57.79 -35.89
C ILE A 311 -17.13 58.51 -37.21
N ALA A 312 -16.38 57.89 -38.12
CA ALA A 312 -16.08 58.47 -39.43
C ALA A 312 -17.34 58.62 -40.30
N LEU A 313 -18.23 57.63 -40.29
CA LEU A 313 -19.51 57.68 -40.99
C LEU A 313 -20.42 58.79 -40.43
N ASN A 314 -20.53 58.93 -39.12
CA ASN A 314 -21.33 59.98 -38.49
C ASN A 314 -20.84 61.37 -38.90
N LYS A 315 -19.52 61.61 -38.88
CA LYS A 315 -18.92 62.87 -39.37
C LYS A 315 -19.28 63.16 -40.83
N LYS A 316 -19.29 62.12 -41.69
CA LYS A 316 -19.68 62.26 -43.09
C LYS A 316 -21.17 62.60 -43.24
N ILE A 317 -22.05 62.00 -42.43
CA ILE A 317 -23.48 62.29 -42.43
C ILE A 317 -23.72 63.76 -42.03
N GLU A 318 -23.10 64.22 -40.94
CA GLU A 318 -23.20 65.61 -40.49
C GLU A 318 -22.72 66.62 -41.55
N MET A 319 -21.66 66.28 -42.29
CA MET A 319 -21.20 67.08 -43.43
C MET A 319 -22.25 67.13 -44.55
N LEU A 320 -22.80 65.98 -44.94
CA LEU A 320 -23.82 65.91 -45.99
C LEU A 320 -25.11 66.64 -45.60
N GLU A 321 -25.52 66.58 -44.33
CA GLU A 321 -26.67 67.33 -43.82
C GLU A 321 -26.44 68.84 -43.83
N ARG A 322 -25.23 69.28 -43.48
CA ARG A 322 -24.83 70.70 -43.56
C ARG A 322 -24.85 71.18 -45.02
N ASP A 323 -24.23 70.43 -45.93
CA ASP A 323 -24.18 70.75 -47.36
C ASP A 323 -25.59 70.80 -47.96
N ASN A 324 -26.46 69.84 -47.61
CA ASN A 324 -27.87 69.85 -48.02
C ASN A 324 -28.62 71.07 -47.48
N THR A 325 -28.36 71.48 -46.23
CA THR A 325 -28.99 72.67 -45.65
C THR A 325 -28.54 73.93 -46.38
N GLU A 326 -27.26 74.03 -46.72
CA GLU A 326 -26.71 75.15 -47.48
C GLU A 326 -27.27 75.21 -48.90
N LEU A 327 -27.31 74.08 -49.62
CA LEU A 327 -27.90 73.99 -50.96
C LEU A 327 -29.39 74.38 -50.95
N HIS A 328 -30.18 73.91 -49.97
CA HIS A 328 -31.57 74.32 -49.84
C HIS A 328 -31.73 75.83 -49.61
N ASN A 329 -30.80 76.45 -48.87
CA ASN A 329 -30.80 77.90 -48.65
C ASN A 329 -30.38 78.67 -49.91
N GLN A 330 -29.50 78.10 -50.75
CA GLN A 330 -29.12 78.68 -52.04
C GLN A 330 -30.26 78.62 -53.08
N ILE A 331 -31.07 77.54 -53.08
CA ILE A 331 -32.23 77.40 -53.98
C ILE A 331 -33.41 78.32 -53.59
N LYS A 332 -33.49 78.74 -52.33
CA LYS A 332 -34.55 79.65 -51.83
C LYS A 332 -34.27 81.14 -52.09
N LYS A 333 -33.07 81.51 -52.54
CA LYS A 333 -32.71 82.87 -52.96
C LYS A 333 -32.91 83.03 -54.46
#